data_AF-A0A074S718-F1
#
_entry.id   AF-A0A074S718-F1
#
_cell.length_a   1.000
_cell.length_b   1.000
_cell.length_c   1.000
_cell.angle_alpha   90.00
_cell.angle_beta   90.00
_cell.angle_gamma   90.00
#
_symmetry.space_group_name_H-M   'P 1'
#
loop_
_entity.id
_entity.type
_entity.pdbx_description
1 polymer ?
#
loop_
_entity_poly.entity_id
_entity_poly.type
_entity_poly.pdbx_seq_one_letter_code
_entity_poly.pdbx_strand_id
1 'polypeptide(L)'
;MEQPSTQPDSLLKRLSGPSSGKAGLAKDQTEINKIIAEASKGSKFYENEKRKDAELTVRIGKLLLLRDDLVKNAHIAEIEAMVDKQLAEIESRRDFYQIICHADMDAFYATVETLDNPSLEGTAFGVGIGVLTTASYEARKYGVRSGMATFVAKALCPHLNLLPARFHRYSEMSDQVFRVLRKYDPNLLAAGCDEGYLNLTAACKEANESPEDLVQRMREEVHKETGLTMSCGVAPNKALAKVCSDLNKPNGQYIMPFDRSIILEFTKNLLMRKMPGTGRVTERILDSLGVRTCGDVFTHRAQLYLLSQQNKLHLHSLLCAYLGVHDNTVAPYTRDSRRSLGYERTFHPQSDPKVLLETLDKIAEGLAQDCEKRGWTGKTLTLKYKLDTYQSFSRAKSLPKWTMTKEDILPVRRCVQKCQIVYLMFYSSTLKNFF
;
A
#
# COMPACT_ATOMS: atom_id res chain seq x y z
N MET A 1 12.26 20.85 34.41
CA MET A 1 13.08 20.44 33.25
C MET A 1 12.70 19.02 32.91
N GLU A 2 11.76 18.85 31.96
CA GLU A 2 11.39 17.51 31.49
C GLU A 2 12.55 16.92 30.70
N GLN A 3 12.99 15.72 31.08
CA GLN A 3 13.98 14.98 30.31
C GLN A 3 13.41 14.68 28.92
N PRO A 4 14.15 14.95 27.82
CA PRO A 4 13.68 14.54 26.50
C PRO A 4 13.53 13.03 26.48
N SER A 5 12.32 12.55 26.14
CA SER A 5 12.05 11.12 26.02
C SER A 5 13.00 10.51 24.98
N THR A 6 13.97 9.72 25.43
CA THR A 6 15.00 9.08 24.58
C THR A 6 14.45 7.85 23.87
N GLN A 7 13.35 8.01 23.11
CA GLN A 7 12.89 6.97 22.20
C GLN A 7 13.78 6.96 20.95
N PRO A 8 14.22 5.79 20.44
CA PRO A 8 14.99 5.74 19.20
C PRO A 8 14.18 6.31 18.03
N ASP A 9 14.80 7.13 17.17
CA ASP A 9 14.14 7.74 16.00
C ASP A 9 13.44 6.72 15.10
N SER A 10 14.00 5.51 15.01
CA SER A 10 13.41 4.40 14.25
C SER A 10 12.05 3.94 14.77
N LEU A 11 11.86 3.92 16.10
CA LEU A 11 10.58 3.59 16.71
C LEU A 11 9.54 4.69 16.48
N LEU A 12 9.93 5.97 16.56
CA LEU A 12 9.05 7.09 16.25
C LEU A 12 8.59 7.02 14.78
N LYS A 13 9.52 6.79 13.84
CA LYS A 13 9.19 6.58 12.43
C LYS A 13 8.27 5.38 12.23
N ARG A 14 8.44 4.30 12.99
CA ARG A 14 7.56 3.14 12.94
C ARG A 14 6.15 3.46 13.44
N LEU A 15 6.02 4.18 14.55
CA LEU A 15 4.74 4.57 15.16
C LEU A 15 3.95 5.57 14.29
N SER A 16 4.64 6.39 13.49
CA SER A 16 4.01 7.31 12.53
C SER A 16 3.05 6.62 11.54
N GLY A 17 3.20 5.30 11.36
CA GLY A 17 2.34 4.47 10.53
C GLY A 17 2.75 4.43 9.06
N PRO A 18 2.05 3.63 8.24
CA PRO A 18 2.40 3.45 6.83
C PRO A 18 2.06 4.67 5.95
N SER A 19 1.17 5.55 6.41
CA SER A 19 0.65 6.69 5.64
C SER A 19 1.30 8.03 6.00
N SER A 20 2.49 8.02 6.61
CA SER A 20 3.22 9.23 7.02
C SER A 20 3.73 10.10 5.87
N GLY A 21 3.73 9.60 4.63
CA GLY A 21 4.12 10.34 3.43
C GLY A 21 2.96 10.79 2.54
N LYS A 22 1.72 10.77 3.03
CA LYS A 22 0.52 11.16 2.27
C LYS A 22 0.51 12.67 1.95
N ALA A 23 -0.07 13.02 0.80
CA ALA A 23 -0.29 14.41 0.38
C ALA A 23 -1.19 15.17 1.38
N GLY A 24 -0.88 16.44 1.58
CA GLY A 24 -1.60 17.34 2.51
C GLY A 24 -1.18 17.25 3.98
N LEU A 25 -0.18 16.43 4.31
CA LEU A 25 0.42 16.40 5.65
C LEU A 25 1.40 17.57 5.85
N ALA A 26 1.57 18.00 7.11
CA ALA A 26 2.59 19.00 7.47
C ALA A 26 4.00 18.56 7.04
N LYS A 27 4.83 19.51 6.60
CA LYS A 27 6.22 19.21 6.15
C LYS A 27 7.08 18.71 7.30
N ASP A 28 6.98 19.34 8.46
CA ASP A 28 7.61 18.84 9.68
C ASP A 28 6.67 17.85 10.39
N GLN A 29 7.15 16.62 10.58
CA GLN A 29 6.43 15.55 11.26
C GLN A 29 6.98 15.29 12.67
N THR A 30 7.98 16.04 13.13
CA THR A 30 8.68 15.78 14.39
C THR A 30 7.71 15.83 15.58
N GLU A 31 6.97 16.94 15.72
CA GLU A 31 6.02 17.10 16.82
C GLU A 31 4.83 16.15 16.71
N ILE A 32 4.33 15.94 15.48
CA ILE A 32 3.27 14.97 15.19
C ILE A 32 3.68 13.57 15.64
N ASN A 33 4.91 13.14 15.35
CA ASN A 33 5.40 11.82 15.73
C ASN A 33 5.56 11.66 17.24
N LYS A 34 5.94 12.73 17.96
CA LYS A 34 5.98 12.71 19.43
C LYS A 34 4.59 12.55 20.03
N ILE A 35 3.60 13.31 19.56
CA ILE A 35 2.21 13.20 20.03
C ILE A 35 1.69 11.78 19.78
N ILE A 36 1.93 11.21 18.60
CA ILE A 36 1.55 9.82 18.29
C ILE A 36 2.21 8.83 19.25
N ALA A 37 3.50 8.99 19.51
CA ALA A 37 4.24 8.10 20.40
C ALA A 37 3.74 8.18 21.84
N GLU A 38 3.49 9.39 22.35
CA GLU A 38 2.97 9.59 23.71
C GLU A 38 1.54 9.08 23.84
N ALA A 39 0.66 9.39 22.90
CA ALA A 39 -0.71 8.88 22.88
C ALA A 39 -0.78 7.35 22.82
N SER A 40 0.23 6.70 22.21
CA SER A 40 0.29 5.24 22.07
C SER A 40 0.97 4.55 23.25
N LYS A 41 1.74 5.27 24.07
CA LYS A 41 2.65 4.73 25.09
C LYS A 41 1.90 3.89 26.12
N GLY A 42 2.50 2.79 26.55
CA GLY A 42 1.92 1.85 27.51
C GLY A 42 0.80 0.95 26.95
N SER A 43 0.37 1.15 25.70
CA SER A 43 -0.57 0.24 25.05
C SER A 43 0.10 -1.07 24.60
N LYS A 44 -0.69 -2.16 24.54
CA LYS A 44 -0.25 -3.44 23.96
C LYS A 44 0.19 -3.31 22.50
N PHE A 45 -0.39 -2.35 21.76
CA PHE A 45 0.01 -2.03 20.39
C PHE A 45 1.42 -1.43 20.35
N TYR A 46 1.69 -0.46 21.22
CA TYR A 46 2.99 0.20 21.31
C TYR A 46 4.10 -0.80 21.67
N GLU A 47 3.88 -1.65 22.67
CA GLU A 47 4.88 -2.68 23.04
C GLU A 47 5.15 -3.67 21.90
N ASN A 48 4.13 -4.02 21.12
CA ASN A 48 4.31 -4.87 19.93
C ASN A 48 5.08 -4.17 18.81
N GLU A 49 4.83 -2.88 18.56
CA GLU A 49 5.59 -2.13 17.56
C GLU A 49 7.04 -1.91 18.04
N LYS A 50 7.29 -1.67 19.33
CA LYS A 50 8.63 -1.65 19.93
C LYS A 50 9.36 -2.97 19.75
N ARG A 51 8.71 -4.10 20.04
CA ARG A 51 9.26 -5.44 19.79
C ARG A 51 9.65 -5.65 18.32
N LYS A 52 8.73 -5.34 17.39
CA LYS A 52 9.00 -5.49 15.95
C LYS A 52 10.09 -4.55 15.45
N ASP A 53 10.22 -3.37 16.05
CA ASP A 53 11.31 -2.45 15.74
C ASP A 53 12.67 -3.02 16.16
N ALA A 54 12.76 -3.56 17.38
CA ALA A 54 13.94 -4.23 17.90
C ALA A 54 14.30 -5.48 17.07
N GLU A 55 13.32 -6.30 16.69
CA GLU A 55 13.53 -7.45 15.80
C GLU A 55 14.09 -7.04 14.43
N LEU A 56 13.57 -5.94 13.87
CA LEU A 56 14.09 -5.39 12.62
C LEU A 56 15.51 -4.85 12.80
N THR A 57 15.83 -4.20 13.92
CA THR A 57 17.20 -3.75 14.25
C THR A 57 18.17 -4.93 14.27
N VAL A 58 17.83 -6.03 14.94
CA VAL A 58 18.66 -7.25 14.98
C VAL A 58 18.81 -7.85 13.59
N ARG A 59 17.73 -7.91 12.80
CA ARG A 59 17.77 -8.40 11.42
C ARG A 59 18.69 -7.54 10.53
N ILE A 60 18.63 -6.22 10.67
CA ILE A 60 19.52 -5.29 9.97
C ILE A 60 20.97 -5.52 10.39
N GLY A 61 21.27 -5.65 11.68
CA GLY A 61 22.62 -5.95 12.15
C GLY A 61 23.19 -7.23 11.52
N LYS A 62 22.40 -8.31 11.47
CA LYS A 62 22.80 -9.55 10.79
C LYS A 62 23.03 -9.36 9.28
N LEU A 63 22.19 -8.55 8.63
CA LEU A 63 22.33 -8.24 7.21
C LEU A 63 23.61 -7.46 6.93
N LEU A 64 23.96 -6.48 7.77
CA LEU A 64 25.18 -5.67 7.62
C LEU A 64 26.43 -6.51 7.82
N LEU A 65 26.46 -7.39 8.84
CA LEU A 65 27.57 -8.33 9.03
C LEU A 65 27.74 -9.27 7.82
N LEU A 66 26.63 -9.80 7.29
CA LEU A 66 26.66 -10.61 6.07
C LEU A 66 27.16 -9.80 4.88
N ARG A 67 26.74 -8.55 4.73
CA ARG A 67 27.23 -7.64 3.67
C ARG A 67 28.73 -7.46 3.80
N ASP A 68 29.22 -7.13 4.99
CA ASP A 68 30.65 -6.88 5.24
C ASP A 68 31.51 -8.11 4.91
N ASP A 69 31.05 -9.30 5.30
CA ASP A 69 31.70 -10.58 4.99
C ASP A 69 31.75 -10.85 3.48
N LEU A 70 30.62 -10.70 2.79
CA LEU A 70 30.54 -10.89 1.34
C LEU A 70 31.43 -9.91 0.59
N VAL A 71 31.50 -8.64 1.02
CA VAL A 71 32.28 -7.60 0.35
C VAL A 71 33.79 -7.79 0.55
N LYS A 72 34.23 -8.33 1.70
CA LYS A 72 35.65 -8.42 2.09
C LYS A 72 36.56 -9.05 1.04
N ASN A 73 36.09 -10.10 0.36
CA ASN A 73 36.86 -10.84 -0.65
C ASN A 73 36.22 -10.76 -2.04
N ALA A 74 35.28 -9.84 -2.25
CA ALA A 74 34.57 -9.73 -3.52
C ALA A 74 35.40 -8.91 -4.53
N HIS A 75 35.42 -9.39 -5.77
CA HIS A 75 35.92 -8.62 -6.91
C HIS A 75 34.88 -7.56 -7.31
N ILE A 76 34.83 -6.45 -6.58
CA ILE A 76 33.77 -5.43 -6.71
C ILE A 76 33.63 -4.93 -8.15
N ALA A 77 34.73 -4.61 -8.83
CA ALA A 77 34.68 -4.13 -10.22
C ALA A 77 34.05 -5.14 -11.19
N GLU A 78 34.32 -6.44 -11.01
CA GLU A 78 33.74 -7.49 -11.85
C GLU A 78 32.23 -7.62 -11.59
N ILE A 79 31.83 -7.58 -10.32
CA ILE A 79 30.41 -7.61 -9.93
C ILE A 79 29.68 -6.40 -10.47
N GLU A 80 30.27 -5.21 -10.36
CA GLU A 80 29.71 -3.99 -10.95
C GLU A 80 29.51 -4.15 -12.45
N ALA A 81 30.52 -4.65 -13.19
CA ALA A 81 30.38 -4.93 -14.61
C ALA A 81 29.28 -5.96 -14.93
N MET A 82 29.06 -6.96 -14.06
CA MET A 82 27.94 -7.89 -14.20
C MET A 82 26.59 -7.20 -14.00
N VAL A 83 26.47 -6.31 -13.01
CA VAL A 83 25.24 -5.56 -12.77
C VAL A 83 25.00 -4.53 -13.87
N ASP A 84 26.06 -3.92 -14.42
CA ASP A 84 25.98 -2.99 -15.53
C ASP A 84 25.43 -3.66 -16.79
N LYS A 85 25.74 -4.95 -17.02
CA LYS A 85 25.09 -5.75 -18.08
C LYS A 85 23.59 -5.93 -17.83
N GLN A 86 23.16 -6.17 -16.59
CA GLN A 86 21.74 -6.27 -16.25
C GLN A 86 21.02 -4.92 -16.41
N LEU A 87 21.69 -3.82 -16.04
CA LEU A 87 21.18 -2.48 -16.27
C LEU A 87 20.99 -2.21 -17.77
N ALA A 88 21.98 -2.57 -18.60
CA ALA A 88 21.87 -2.44 -20.05
C ALA A 88 20.72 -3.30 -20.61
N GLU A 89 20.51 -4.51 -20.09
CA GLU A 89 19.38 -5.36 -20.50
C GLU A 89 18.03 -4.73 -20.12
N ILE A 90 17.88 -4.23 -18.90
CA ILE A 90 16.65 -3.54 -18.47
C ILE A 90 16.42 -2.29 -19.32
N GLU A 91 17.48 -1.50 -19.54
CA GLU A 91 17.44 -0.28 -20.34
C GLU A 91 17.04 -0.55 -21.79
N SER A 92 17.45 -1.69 -22.37
CA SER A 92 17.07 -2.08 -23.73
C SER A 92 15.56 -2.32 -23.91
N ARG A 93 14.83 -2.50 -22.80
CA ARG A 93 13.37 -2.67 -22.78
C ARG A 93 12.62 -1.37 -22.51
N ARG A 94 13.32 -0.24 -22.44
CA ARG A 94 12.69 1.07 -22.25
C ARG A 94 11.78 1.38 -23.43
N ASP A 95 10.55 1.74 -23.10
CA ASP A 95 9.52 2.06 -24.07
C ASP A 95 8.94 3.45 -23.76
N PHE A 96 8.94 4.31 -24.77
CA PHE A 96 8.35 5.65 -24.74
C PHE A 96 7.12 5.79 -25.63
N TYR A 97 6.66 4.70 -26.24
CA TYR A 97 5.46 4.71 -27.06
C TYR A 97 4.20 4.78 -26.20
N GLN A 98 4.17 4.08 -25.08
CA GLN A 98 2.98 3.95 -24.24
C GLN A 98 2.80 5.16 -23.31
N ILE A 99 1.65 5.84 -23.42
CA ILE A 99 1.25 6.96 -22.56
C ILE A 99 0.42 6.41 -21.40
N ILE A 100 1.06 6.18 -20.25
CA ILE A 100 0.41 5.58 -19.08
C ILE A 100 -0.02 6.68 -18.12
N CYS A 101 -1.30 6.70 -17.77
CA CYS A 101 -1.88 7.59 -16.77
C CYS A 101 -2.24 6.81 -15.50
N HIS A 102 -1.85 7.30 -14.33
CA HIS A 102 -2.41 6.89 -13.06
C HIS A 102 -3.38 7.99 -12.58
N ALA A 103 -4.64 7.64 -12.39
CA ALA A 103 -5.67 8.52 -11.84
C ALA A 103 -5.97 8.11 -10.39
N ASP A 104 -6.00 9.07 -9.48
CA ASP A 104 -6.21 8.86 -8.03
C ASP A 104 -7.09 9.98 -7.45
N MET A 105 -8.27 9.60 -6.95
CA MET A 105 -9.25 10.53 -6.39
C MET A 105 -8.76 11.19 -5.09
N ASP A 106 -8.98 12.50 -4.98
CA ASP A 106 -8.43 13.26 -3.86
C ASP A 106 -9.24 13.05 -2.59
N ALA A 107 -8.58 12.48 -1.57
CA ALA A 107 -9.19 12.16 -0.28
C ALA A 107 -10.54 11.43 -0.38
N PHE A 108 -10.68 10.56 -1.38
CA PHE A 108 -11.94 10.00 -1.89
C PHE A 108 -13.12 9.94 -0.89
N TYR A 109 -13.05 9.09 0.15
CA TYR A 109 -14.20 8.94 1.06
C TYR A 109 -14.53 10.23 1.81
N ALA A 110 -13.55 11.04 2.19
CA ALA A 110 -13.82 12.33 2.85
C ALA A 110 -14.53 13.28 1.88
N THR A 111 -14.08 13.35 0.64
CA THR A 111 -14.72 14.19 -0.39
C THR A 111 -16.14 13.72 -0.70
N VAL A 112 -16.41 12.40 -0.72
CA VAL A 112 -17.78 11.87 -0.82
C VAL A 112 -18.65 12.27 0.38
N GLU A 113 -18.12 12.25 1.60
CA GLU A 113 -18.86 12.76 2.77
C GLU A 113 -19.15 14.25 2.65
N THR A 114 -18.21 15.06 2.18
CA THR A 114 -18.40 16.52 1.98
C THR A 114 -19.43 16.81 0.89
N LEU A 115 -19.46 16.04 -0.20
CA LEU A 115 -20.46 16.19 -1.27
C LEU A 115 -21.89 15.94 -0.76
N ASP A 116 -22.08 14.87 0.02
CA ASP A 116 -23.40 14.53 0.58
C ASP A 116 -23.77 15.42 1.78
N ASN A 117 -22.79 16.06 2.44
CA ASN A 117 -23.01 16.99 3.55
C ASN A 117 -22.08 18.22 3.47
N PRO A 118 -22.54 19.32 2.82
CA PRO A 118 -21.77 20.54 2.66
C PRO A 118 -21.31 21.19 3.97
N SER A 119 -21.95 20.90 5.11
CA SER A 119 -21.52 21.44 6.41
C SER A 119 -20.14 20.95 6.86
N LEU A 120 -19.58 19.93 6.19
CA LEU A 120 -18.24 19.40 6.47
C LEU A 120 -17.13 20.19 5.77
N GLU A 121 -17.47 21.03 4.80
CA GLU A 121 -16.50 21.84 4.07
C GLU A 121 -15.72 22.76 5.02
N GLY A 122 -14.39 22.78 4.88
CA GLY A 122 -13.50 23.55 5.76
C GLY A 122 -13.38 22.99 7.19
N THR A 123 -14.00 21.84 7.51
CA THR A 123 -13.90 21.22 8.84
C THR A 123 -12.88 20.08 8.88
N ALA A 124 -12.24 19.89 10.03
CA ALA A 124 -11.36 18.74 10.26
C ALA A 124 -12.19 17.50 10.64
N PHE A 125 -12.22 16.50 9.76
CA PHE A 125 -12.91 15.24 10.03
C PHE A 125 -12.18 14.02 9.47
N GLY A 126 -12.54 12.85 10.01
CA GLY A 126 -12.04 11.55 9.60
C GLY A 126 -13.15 10.52 9.46
N VAL A 127 -12.98 9.58 8.53
CA VAL A 127 -13.94 8.49 8.27
C VAL A 127 -13.42 7.21 8.92
N GLY A 128 -14.17 6.65 9.86
CA GLY A 128 -13.86 5.42 10.59
C GLY A 128 -13.97 5.61 12.11
N ILE A 129 -14.51 4.61 12.83
CA ILE A 129 -14.80 4.70 14.27
C ILE A 129 -13.65 4.17 15.15
N GLY A 130 -13.01 3.07 14.76
CA GLY A 130 -11.86 2.53 15.50
C GLY A 130 -10.51 2.92 14.88
N VAL A 131 -10.42 2.77 13.56
CA VAL A 131 -9.26 3.15 12.76
C VAL A 131 -9.77 3.99 11.60
N LEU A 132 -9.08 5.09 11.32
CA LEU A 132 -9.41 5.96 10.20
C LEU A 132 -9.10 5.27 8.87
N THR A 133 -10.07 5.29 7.97
CA THR A 133 -9.91 4.86 6.58
C THR A 133 -9.37 5.99 5.72
N THR A 134 -9.81 7.23 6.00
CA THR A 134 -9.26 8.45 5.42
C THR A 134 -9.48 9.64 6.36
N ALA A 135 -8.91 10.79 6.00
CA ALA A 135 -9.07 12.06 6.69
C ALA A 135 -9.15 13.20 5.67
N SER A 136 -9.92 14.23 5.99
CA SER A 136 -10.02 15.47 5.21
C SER A 136 -8.67 16.18 5.12
N TYR A 137 -8.48 17.04 4.12
CA TYR A 137 -7.23 17.79 3.99
C TYR A 137 -6.99 18.73 5.18
N GLU A 138 -8.06 19.26 5.77
CA GLU A 138 -8.05 20.06 6.99
C GLU A 138 -7.50 19.25 8.16
N ALA A 139 -7.96 18.01 8.35
CA ALA A 139 -7.45 17.12 9.39
C ALA A 139 -5.99 16.71 9.14
N ARG A 140 -5.59 16.52 7.87
CA ARG A 140 -4.20 16.16 7.49
C ARG A 140 -3.18 17.22 7.88
N LYS A 141 -3.56 18.51 7.94
CA LYS A 141 -2.69 19.60 8.43
C LYS A 141 -2.21 19.35 9.87
N TYR A 142 -3.02 18.68 10.69
CA TYR A 142 -2.67 18.28 12.07
C TYR A 142 -1.94 16.93 12.14
N GLY A 143 -1.68 16.27 11.01
CA GLY A 143 -1.07 14.94 10.97
C GLY A 143 -2.06 13.78 10.98
N VAL A 144 -3.37 14.04 11.02
CA VAL A 144 -4.40 12.99 10.98
C VAL A 144 -4.42 12.31 9.61
N ARG A 145 -4.46 10.97 9.59
CA ARG A 145 -4.30 10.17 8.36
C ARG A 145 -4.90 8.77 8.46
N SER A 146 -5.10 8.14 7.30
CA SER A 146 -5.53 6.74 7.20
C SER A 146 -4.61 5.77 7.95
N GLY A 147 -5.19 4.71 8.51
CA GLY A 147 -4.49 3.70 9.28
C GLY A 147 -4.18 4.11 10.72
N MET A 148 -4.57 5.32 11.14
CA MET A 148 -4.41 5.81 12.51
C MET A 148 -5.61 5.43 13.37
N ALA A 149 -5.37 5.04 14.63
CA ALA A 149 -6.44 4.82 15.59
C ALA A 149 -7.13 6.15 15.93
N THR A 150 -8.46 6.14 16.10
CA THR A 150 -9.24 7.37 16.28
C THR A 150 -8.88 8.15 17.54
N PHE A 151 -8.49 7.48 18.63
CA PHE A 151 -8.02 8.16 19.84
C PHE A 151 -6.69 8.92 19.61
N VAL A 152 -5.77 8.35 18.81
CA VAL A 152 -4.52 9.03 18.43
C VAL A 152 -4.81 10.22 17.52
N ALA A 153 -5.74 10.05 16.58
CA ALA A 153 -6.18 11.14 15.70
C ALA A 153 -6.79 12.31 16.50
N LYS A 154 -7.57 12.02 17.54
CA LYS A 154 -8.10 13.04 18.47
C LYS A 154 -7.03 13.67 19.35
N ALA A 155 -5.96 12.95 19.70
CA ALA A 155 -4.82 13.56 20.39
C ALA A 155 -4.10 14.60 19.51
N LEU A 156 -4.02 14.36 18.20
CA LEU A 156 -3.47 15.31 17.22
C LEU A 156 -4.42 16.47 16.91
N CYS A 157 -5.73 16.20 16.85
CA CYS A 157 -6.77 17.16 16.51
C CYS A 157 -7.96 16.98 17.48
N PRO A 158 -7.99 17.67 18.63
CA PRO A 158 -9.01 17.47 19.66
C PRO A 158 -10.45 17.74 19.19
N HIS A 159 -10.62 18.61 18.20
CA HIS A 159 -11.91 18.97 17.59
C HIS A 159 -12.24 18.12 16.35
N LEU A 160 -11.53 17.00 16.12
CA LEU A 160 -11.76 16.12 14.97
C LEU A 160 -13.15 15.48 15.02
N ASN A 161 -13.94 15.72 13.97
CA ASN A 161 -15.21 15.04 13.76
C ASN A 161 -14.97 13.62 13.21
N LEU A 162 -15.66 12.62 13.74
CA LEU A 162 -15.54 11.23 13.31
C LEU A 162 -16.84 10.77 12.66
N LEU A 163 -16.74 10.28 11.43
CA LEU A 163 -17.87 9.79 10.65
C LEU A 163 -17.79 8.26 10.46
N PRO A 164 -18.93 7.54 10.49
CA PRO A 164 -18.95 6.13 10.10
C PRO A 164 -18.66 5.97 8.60
N ALA A 165 -18.03 4.86 8.22
CA ALA A 165 -17.75 4.57 6.81
C ALA A 165 -19.02 4.08 6.09
N ARG A 166 -19.36 4.70 4.96
CA ARG A 166 -20.50 4.37 4.09
C ARG A 166 -20.03 3.64 2.81
N PHE A 167 -19.45 2.45 2.95
CA PHE A 167 -18.81 1.71 1.84
C PHE A 167 -19.70 1.51 0.61
N HIS A 168 -21.01 1.32 0.77
CA HIS A 168 -21.94 1.24 -0.36
C HIS A 168 -21.92 2.51 -1.21
N ARG A 169 -21.98 3.68 -0.57
CA ARG A 169 -21.94 4.98 -1.24
C ARG A 169 -20.59 5.21 -1.91
N TYR A 170 -19.50 4.79 -1.29
CA TYR A 170 -18.16 4.88 -1.88
C TYR A 170 -18.03 4.00 -3.12
N SER A 171 -18.59 2.78 -3.11
CA SER A 171 -18.64 1.92 -4.29
C SER A 171 -19.46 2.55 -5.42
N GLU A 172 -20.62 3.12 -5.12
CA GLU A 172 -21.45 3.82 -6.11
C GLU A 172 -20.69 4.98 -6.80
N MET A 173 -20.04 5.85 -6.01
CA MET A 173 -19.26 6.96 -6.55
C MET A 173 -18.04 6.48 -7.34
N SER A 174 -17.38 5.42 -6.87
CA SER A 174 -16.29 4.76 -7.59
C SER A 174 -16.74 4.28 -8.96
N ASP A 175 -17.88 3.58 -9.03
CA ASP A 175 -18.43 3.06 -10.28
C ASP A 175 -18.78 4.19 -11.28
N GLN A 176 -19.24 5.34 -10.79
CA GLN A 176 -19.48 6.52 -11.63
C GLN A 176 -18.17 7.07 -12.21
N VAL A 177 -17.14 7.26 -11.39
CA VAL A 177 -15.82 7.73 -11.86
C VAL A 177 -15.20 6.75 -12.86
N PHE A 178 -15.17 5.46 -12.54
CA PHE A 178 -14.62 4.46 -13.45
C PHE A 178 -15.43 4.31 -14.75
N ARG A 179 -16.71 4.70 -14.77
CA ARG A 179 -17.49 4.76 -16.01
C ARG A 179 -16.98 5.86 -16.95
N VAL A 180 -16.60 7.02 -16.42
CA VAL A 180 -15.96 8.09 -17.20
C VAL A 180 -14.60 7.63 -17.68
N LEU A 181 -13.76 7.10 -16.78
CA LEU A 181 -12.41 6.64 -17.12
C LEU A 181 -12.40 5.58 -18.24
N ARG A 182 -13.40 4.68 -18.27
CA ARG A 182 -13.53 3.66 -19.34
C ARG A 182 -13.80 4.24 -20.73
N LYS A 183 -14.25 5.49 -20.85
CA LYS A 183 -14.34 6.18 -22.15
C LYS A 183 -12.96 6.47 -22.75
N TYR A 184 -11.93 6.61 -21.91
CA TYR A 184 -10.55 6.90 -22.29
C TYR A 184 -9.69 5.65 -22.42
N ASP A 185 -9.96 4.64 -21.59
CA ASP A 185 -9.36 3.30 -21.73
C ASP A 185 -10.36 2.22 -21.28
N PRO A 186 -11.00 1.51 -22.23
CA PRO A 186 -11.89 0.39 -21.92
C PRO A 186 -11.23 -0.75 -21.14
N ASN A 187 -9.90 -0.87 -21.23
CA ASN A 187 -9.08 -1.91 -20.61
C ASN A 187 -8.35 -1.42 -19.34
N LEU A 188 -8.80 -0.31 -18.75
CA LEU A 188 -8.16 0.24 -17.57
C LEU A 188 -7.97 -0.81 -16.47
N LEU A 189 -6.88 -0.66 -15.72
CA LEU A 189 -6.57 -1.48 -14.56
C LEU A 189 -7.00 -0.74 -13.29
N ALA A 190 -8.13 -1.13 -12.70
CA ALA A 190 -8.52 -0.65 -11.38
C ALA A 190 -7.57 -1.20 -10.30
N ALA A 191 -6.85 -0.32 -9.60
CA ALA A 191 -5.90 -0.66 -8.54
C ALA A 191 -6.56 -0.57 -7.14
N GLY A 192 -7.62 0.22 -7.01
CA GLY A 192 -8.45 0.35 -5.82
C GLY A 192 -9.86 0.83 -6.18
N CYS A 193 -10.65 1.21 -5.18
CA CYS A 193 -11.90 1.93 -5.42
C CYS A 193 -11.66 3.38 -5.84
N ASP A 194 -10.47 3.92 -5.57
CA ASP A 194 -10.12 5.31 -5.80
C ASP A 194 -8.98 5.57 -6.78
N GLU A 195 -8.35 4.51 -7.27
CA GLU A 195 -7.22 4.64 -8.17
C GLU A 195 -7.22 3.58 -9.27
N GLY A 196 -6.71 3.98 -10.43
CA GLY A 196 -6.56 3.09 -11.58
C GLY A 196 -5.50 3.58 -12.56
N TYR A 197 -5.07 2.66 -13.41
CA TYR A 197 -4.17 2.93 -14.53
C TYR A 197 -4.92 2.88 -15.84
N LEU A 198 -4.62 3.82 -16.72
CA LEU A 198 -5.12 3.90 -18.08
C LEU A 198 -3.94 3.92 -19.05
N ASN A 199 -4.11 3.30 -20.21
CA ASN A 199 -3.24 3.50 -21.35
C ASN A 199 -3.91 4.45 -22.35
N LEU A 200 -3.47 5.71 -22.33
CA LEU A 200 -4.06 6.79 -23.12
C LEU A 200 -3.51 6.87 -24.54
N THR A 201 -2.62 5.97 -24.94
CA THR A 201 -1.94 6.02 -26.24
C THR A 201 -2.92 6.08 -27.42
N ALA A 202 -3.94 5.23 -27.41
CA ALA A 202 -4.98 5.21 -28.44
C ALA A 202 -5.85 6.47 -28.37
N ALA A 203 -6.32 6.84 -27.18
CA ALA A 203 -7.19 8.00 -26.97
C ALA A 203 -6.52 9.32 -27.39
N CYS A 204 -5.24 9.54 -27.06
CA CYS A 204 -4.49 10.72 -27.52
C CYS A 204 -4.42 10.77 -29.06
N LYS A 205 -4.15 9.62 -29.70
CA LYS A 205 -4.05 9.53 -31.15
C LYS A 205 -5.40 9.78 -31.84
N GLU A 206 -6.48 9.21 -31.31
CA GLU A 206 -7.83 9.36 -31.86
C GLU A 206 -8.37 10.78 -31.71
N ALA A 207 -8.13 11.41 -30.55
CA ALA A 207 -8.53 12.79 -30.30
C ALA A 207 -7.60 13.82 -30.96
N ASN A 208 -6.42 13.40 -31.42
CA ASN A 208 -5.34 14.28 -31.86
C ASN A 208 -5.01 15.37 -30.80
N GLU A 209 -4.98 14.95 -29.53
CA GLU A 209 -4.74 15.80 -28.36
C GLU A 209 -3.40 15.43 -27.70
N SER A 210 -2.78 16.41 -27.03
CA SER A 210 -1.65 16.11 -26.15
C SER A 210 -2.12 15.28 -24.94
N PRO A 211 -1.22 14.50 -24.31
CA PRO A 211 -1.57 13.82 -23.05
C PRO A 211 -2.02 14.79 -21.95
N GLU A 212 -1.52 16.02 -21.95
CA GLU A 212 -1.88 17.04 -20.98
C GLU A 212 -3.34 17.48 -21.15
N ASP A 213 -3.73 17.81 -22.37
CA ASP A 213 -5.10 18.25 -22.70
C ASP A 213 -6.12 17.13 -22.49
N LEU A 214 -5.79 15.91 -22.93
CA LEU A 214 -6.67 14.75 -22.78
C LEU A 214 -6.94 14.45 -21.29
N VAL A 215 -5.90 14.50 -20.45
CA VAL A 215 -6.04 14.26 -19.01
C VAL A 215 -6.76 15.40 -18.30
N GLN A 216 -6.54 16.65 -18.71
CA GLN A 216 -7.26 17.79 -18.17
C GLN A 216 -8.76 17.65 -18.46
N ARG A 217 -9.13 17.33 -19.72
CA ARG A 217 -10.51 17.06 -20.11
C ARG A 217 -11.12 15.89 -19.33
N MET A 218 -10.37 14.80 -19.18
CA MET A 218 -10.79 13.64 -18.38
C MET A 218 -11.09 14.01 -16.91
N ARG A 219 -10.26 14.84 -16.30
CA ARG A 219 -10.46 15.35 -14.93
C ARG A 219 -11.70 16.24 -14.82
N GLU A 220 -11.91 17.12 -15.79
CA GLU A 220 -13.08 17.98 -15.86
C GLU A 220 -14.37 17.18 -16.06
N GLU A 221 -14.37 16.16 -16.92
CA GLU A 221 -15.52 15.27 -17.12
C GLU A 221 -15.87 14.50 -15.84
N VAL A 222 -14.88 13.95 -15.14
CA VAL A 222 -15.10 13.30 -13.83
C VAL A 222 -15.70 14.28 -12.83
N HIS A 223 -15.17 15.49 -12.74
CA HIS A 223 -15.68 16.51 -11.82
C HIS A 223 -17.11 16.93 -12.18
N LYS A 224 -17.40 17.13 -13.46
CA LYS A 224 -18.73 17.49 -13.95
C LYS A 224 -19.76 16.39 -13.67
N GLU A 225 -19.40 15.12 -13.85
CA GLU A 225 -20.35 14.01 -13.66
C GLU A 225 -20.57 13.65 -12.18
N THR A 226 -19.55 13.82 -11.33
CA THR A 226 -19.56 13.24 -9.97
C THR A 226 -19.38 14.26 -8.84
N GLY A 227 -18.95 15.48 -9.16
CA GLY A 227 -18.51 16.48 -8.18
C GLY A 227 -17.15 16.19 -7.54
N LEU A 228 -16.54 15.02 -7.81
CA LEU A 228 -15.25 14.62 -7.24
C LEU A 228 -14.09 15.18 -8.04
N THR A 229 -12.97 15.45 -7.36
CA THR A 229 -11.71 15.78 -8.02
C THR A 229 -10.77 14.59 -8.00
N MET A 230 -9.88 14.53 -9.00
CA MET A 230 -8.81 13.56 -9.05
C MET A 230 -7.50 14.21 -9.49
N SER A 231 -6.41 13.63 -9.02
CA SER A 231 -5.07 13.93 -9.47
C SER A 231 -4.55 12.85 -10.41
N CYS A 232 -3.81 13.27 -11.43
CA CYS A 232 -3.33 12.38 -12.47
C CYS A 232 -1.83 12.51 -12.70
N GLY A 233 -1.16 11.39 -12.94
CA GLY A 233 0.25 11.38 -13.32
C GLY A 233 0.40 10.64 -14.63
N VAL A 234 1.06 11.25 -15.61
CA VAL A 234 1.34 10.64 -16.91
C VAL A 234 2.83 10.37 -17.05
N ALA A 235 3.18 9.15 -17.42
CA ALA A 235 4.56 8.74 -17.64
C ALA A 235 4.62 7.54 -18.61
N PRO A 236 5.83 7.10 -19.02
CA PRO A 236 5.95 5.93 -19.91
C PRO A 236 5.57 4.58 -19.29
N ASN A 237 5.39 4.51 -17.97
CA ASN A 237 5.07 3.26 -17.26
C ASN A 237 4.28 3.51 -15.96
N LYS A 238 3.70 2.44 -15.42
CA LYS A 238 2.81 2.51 -14.25
C LYS A 238 3.49 3.02 -12.98
N ALA A 239 4.76 2.67 -12.76
CA ALA A 239 5.45 3.06 -11.53
C ALA A 239 5.68 4.57 -11.50
N LEU A 240 6.21 5.14 -12.58
CA LEU A 240 6.44 6.58 -12.70
C LEU A 240 5.11 7.36 -12.73
N ALA A 241 4.10 6.86 -13.45
CA ALA A 241 2.77 7.49 -13.49
C ALA A 241 2.17 7.64 -12.08
N LYS A 242 2.30 6.60 -11.23
CA LYS A 242 1.85 6.65 -9.83
C LYS A 242 2.64 7.65 -8.99
N VAL A 243 3.95 7.76 -9.21
CA VAL A 243 4.76 8.78 -8.51
C VAL A 243 4.32 10.18 -8.94
N CYS A 244 4.12 10.41 -10.24
CA CYS A 244 3.71 11.69 -10.81
C CYS A 244 2.33 12.14 -10.30
N SER A 245 1.37 11.23 -10.14
CA SER A 245 0.01 11.59 -9.68
C SER A 245 0.00 12.17 -8.27
N ASP A 246 1.02 11.87 -7.46
CA ASP A 246 1.15 12.39 -6.09
C ASP A 246 1.80 13.78 -6.03
N LEU A 247 2.52 14.23 -7.08
CA LEU A 247 3.32 15.46 -7.04
C LEU A 247 2.47 16.72 -6.92
N ASN A 248 1.38 16.78 -7.68
CA ASN A 248 0.50 17.95 -7.77
C ASN A 248 -0.87 17.70 -7.09
N LYS A 249 -0.92 16.83 -6.09
CA LYS A 249 -2.13 16.63 -5.28
C LYS A 249 -2.40 17.84 -4.36
N PRO A 250 -3.67 18.21 -4.13
CA PRO A 250 -4.90 17.69 -4.76
C PRO A 250 -5.26 18.39 -6.08
N ASN A 251 -6.17 17.77 -6.85
CA ASN A 251 -6.81 18.32 -8.05
C ASN A 251 -5.82 18.93 -9.05
N GLY A 252 -4.72 18.23 -9.28
CA GLY A 252 -3.68 18.62 -10.23
C GLY A 252 -3.14 17.42 -10.98
N GLN A 253 -2.46 17.69 -12.09
CA GLN A 253 -1.81 16.67 -12.90
C GLN A 253 -0.32 16.95 -13.09
N TYR A 254 0.45 15.91 -13.37
CA TYR A 254 1.86 16.02 -13.75
C TYR A 254 2.16 15.13 -14.95
N ILE A 255 2.71 15.72 -16.00
CA ILE A 255 3.11 15.01 -17.22
C ILE A 255 4.64 14.89 -17.21
N MET A 256 5.16 13.69 -17.04
CA MET A 256 6.58 13.43 -17.13
C MET A 256 7.02 13.49 -18.60
N PRO A 257 8.08 14.26 -18.94
CA PRO A 257 8.66 14.23 -20.27
C PRO A 257 9.14 12.81 -20.64
N PHE A 258 8.83 12.37 -21.87
CA PHE A 258 9.17 11.05 -22.39
C PHE A 258 10.60 11.04 -22.94
N ASP A 259 11.54 11.49 -22.09
CA ASP A 259 12.95 11.61 -22.39
C ASP A 259 13.77 10.82 -21.37
N ARG A 260 14.76 10.08 -21.88
CA ARG A 260 15.61 9.22 -21.05
C ARG A 260 16.41 10.01 -20.02
N SER A 261 17.02 11.12 -20.43
CA SER A 261 17.89 11.90 -19.56
C SER A 261 17.10 12.52 -18.41
N ILE A 262 15.91 13.06 -18.72
CA ILE A 262 15.00 13.65 -17.72
C ILE A 262 14.51 12.59 -16.73
N ILE A 263 14.12 11.40 -17.22
CA ILE A 263 13.66 10.32 -16.34
C ILE A 263 14.77 9.86 -15.41
N LEU A 264 16.00 9.70 -15.91
CA LEU A 264 17.13 9.28 -15.08
C LEU A 264 17.51 10.35 -14.04
N GLU A 265 17.44 11.64 -14.41
CA GLU A 265 17.66 12.73 -13.46
C GLU A 265 16.59 12.73 -12.36
N PHE A 266 15.32 12.53 -12.76
CA PHE A 266 14.20 12.43 -11.82
C PHE A 266 14.37 11.25 -10.86
N THR A 267 14.61 10.03 -11.36
CA THR A 267 14.73 8.84 -10.52
C THR A 267 15.97 8.88 -9.64
N LYS A 268 17.09 9.42 -10.13
CA LYS A 268 18.32 9.56 -9.34
C LYS A 268 18.08 10.29 -8.02
N ASN A 269 17.23 11.32 -8.02
CA ASN A 269 16.91 12.12 -6.84
C ASN A 269 15.68 11.63 -6.05
N LEU A 270 14.91 10.69 -6.62
CA LEU A 270 13.69 10.18 -5.99
C LEU A 270 14.01 9.27 -4.80
N LEU A 271 13.44 9.59 -3.64
CA LEU A 271 13.53 8.72 -2.46
C LEU A 271 12.95 7.33 -2.76
N MET A 272 13.68 6.28 -2.37
CA MET A 272 13.22 4.89 -2.54
C MET A 272 11.83 4.67 -1.93
N ARG A 273 11.51 5.35 -0.82
CA ARG A 273 10.21 5.28 -0.14
C ARG A 273 9.02 5.74 -0.99
N LYS A 274 9.26 6.59 -2.00
CA LYS A 274 8.24 7.06 -2.94
C LYS A 274 7.98 6.09 -4.08
N MET A 275 8.91 5.16 -4.35
CA MET A 275 8.69 4.13 -5.35
C MET A 275 7.64 3.10 -4.89
N PRO A 276 6.64 2.78 -5.74
CA PRO A 276 5.66 1.74 -5.44
C PRO A 276 6.34 0.41 -5.11
N GLY A 277 5.90 -0.24 -4.03
CA GLY A 277 6.51 -1.47 -3.51
C GLY A 277 7.53 -1.25 -2.38
N THR A 278 8.05 -0.04 -2.18
CA THR A 278 8.97 0.25 -1.07
C THR A 278 8.23 0.71 0.18
N GLY A 279 7.90 -0.25 1.06
CA GLY A 279 7.34 0.03 2.38
C GLY A 279 8.38 0.48 3.42
N ARG A 280 7.92 0.95 4.58
CA ARG A 280 8.78 1.42 5.71
C ARG A 280 9.86 0.44 6.16
N VAL A 281 9.59 -0.87 6.05
CA VAL A 281 10.56 -1.91 6.43
C VAL A 281 11.68 -2.00 5.40
N THR A 282 11.32 -2.09 4.11
CA THR A 282 12.28 -2.10 3.01
C THR A 282 13.09 -0.81 2.99
N GLU A 283 12.45 0.34 3.16
CA GLU A 283 13.11 1.64 3.30
C GLU A 283 14.17 1.61 4.41
N ARG A 284 13.85 1.15 5.62
CA ARG A 284 14.81 1.08 6.73
C ARG A 284 15.97 0.13 6.46
N ILE A 285 15.72 -0.99 5.77
CA ILE A 285 16.76 -1.93 5.36
C ILE A 285 17.69 -1.26 4.32
N LEU A 286 17.14 -0.62 3.30
CA LEU A 286 17.92 0.06 2.26
C LEU A 286 18.72 1.23 2.83
N ASP A 287 18.12 2.05 3.69
CA ASP A 287 18.79 3.18 4.35
C ASP A 287 19.99 2.71 5.18
N SER A 288 19.86 1.58 5.89
CA SER A 288 20.99 0.98 6.63
C SER A 288 22.14 0.50 5.74
N LEU A 289 21.88 0.27 4.45
CA LEU A 289 22.87 -0.09 3.44
C LEU A 289 23.43 1.14 2.70
N GLY A 290 23.01 2.36 3.05
CA GLY A 290 23.39 3.60 2.38
C GLY A 290 22.48 3.97 1.19
N VAL A 291 21.37 3.26 0.98
CA VAL A 291 20.47 3.46 -0.17
C VAL A 291 19.22 4.23 0.25
N ARG A 292 19.21 5.54 0.02
CA ARG A 292 18.07 6.44 0.32
C ARG A 292 17.29 6.82 -0.91
N THR A 293 17.98 7.12 -2.00
CA THR A 293 17.45 7.49 -3.30
C THR A 293 17.56 6.34 -4.28
N CYS A 294 16.83 6.39 -5.41
CA CYS A 294 17.01 5.40 -6.46
C CYS A 294 18.40 5.53 -7.11
N GLY A 295 19.02 6.71 -7.09
CA GLY A 295 20.39 6.93 -7.52
C GLY A 295 21.43 6.13 -6.71
N ASP A 296 21.23 6.02 -5.40
CA ASP A 296 22.13 5.27 -4.52
C ASP A 296 22.18 3.78 -4.86
N VAL A 297 21.15 3.24 -5.52
CA VAL A 297 21.16 1.85 -6.00
C VAL A 297 22.34 1.62 -6.92
N PHE A 298 22.64 2.54 -7.84
CA PHE A 298 23.78 2.42 -8.74
C PHE A 298 25.11 2.46 -7.98
N THR A 299 25.25 3.43 -7.06
CA THR A 299 26.43 3.57 -6.20
C THR A 299 26.70 2.30 -5.38
N HIS A 300 25.65 1.61 -4.95
CA HIS A 300 25.74 0.44 -4.08
C HIS A 300 25.46 -0.89 -4.80
N ARG A 301 25.43 -0.91 -6.14
CA ARG A 301 24.92 -2.04 -6.92
C ARG A 301 25.66 -3.37 -6.66
N ALA A 302 26.96 -3.32 -6.38
CA ALA A 302 27.75 -4.52 -6.08
C ALA A 302 27.32 -5.22 -4.77
N GLN A 303 27.20 -4.45 -3.67
CA GLN A 303 26.76 -5.02 -2.39
C GLN A 303 25.30 -5.48 -2.45
N LEU A 304 24.44 -4.76 -3.18
CA LEU A 304 23.04 -5.14 -3.38
C LEU A 304 22.93 -6.44 -4.18
N TYR A 305 23.79 -6.62 -5.19
CA TYR A 305 23.89 -7.87 -5.94
C TYR A 305 24.28 -9.04 -5.03
N LEU A 306 25.36 -8.90 -4.25
CA LEU A 306 25.82 -9.96 -3.34
C LEU A 306 24.72 -10.37 -2.34
N LEU A 307 24.01 -9.41 -1.76
CA LEU A 307 22.88 -9.68 -0.86
C LEU A 307 21.69 -10.33 -1.57
N SER A 308 21.44 -10.00 -2.84
CA SER A 308 20.38 -10.64 -3.64
C SER A 308 20.66 -12.11 -3.91
N GLN A 309 21.93 -12.50 -4.11
CA GLN A 309 22.32 -13.91 -4.25
C GLN A 309 22.04 -14.74 -2.98
N GLN A 310 21.92 -14.06 -1.83
CA GLN A 310 21.54 -14.66 -0.55
C GLN A 310 20.02 -14.56 -0.27
N ASN A 311 19.22 -14.26 -1.29
CA ASN A 311 17.77 -14.04 -1.21
C ASN A 311 17.37 -12.97 -0.18
N LYS A 312 18.23 -11.97 0.05
CA LYS A 312 17.95 -10.89 1.02
C LYS A 312 17.25 -9.70 0.40
N LEU A 313 17.41 -9.49 -0.90
CA LEU A 313 16.90 -8.34 -1.66
C LEU A 313 16.46 -8.76 -3.07
N HIS A 314 15.51 -8.02 -3.64
CA HIS A 314 15.09 -8.18 -5.03
C HIS A 314 15.85 -7.18 -5.92
N LEU A 315 17.03 -7.56 -6.40
CA LEU A 315 17.91 -6.66 -7.15
C LEU A 315 17.22 -6.06 -8.38
N HIS A 316 16.54 -6.88 -9.19
CA HIS A 316 15.89 -6.43 -10.42
C HIS A 316 14.95 -5.22 -10.17
N SER A 317 14.12 -5.28 -9.13
CA SER A 317 13.22 -4.17 -8.78
C SER A 317 13.96 -2.89 -8.39
N LEU A 318 15.12 -2.99 -7.74
CA LEU A 318 15.96 -1.84 -7.39
C LEU A 318 16.61 -1.23 -8.64
N LEU A 319 17.10 -2.07 -9.57
CA LEU A 319 17.68 -1.61 -10.83
C LEU A 319 16.63 -0.94 -11.72
N CYS A 320 15.42 -1.49 -11.79
CA CYS A 320 14.26 -0.86 -12.45
C CYS A 320 13.95 0.51 -11.85
N ALA A 321 13.95 0.63 -10.51
CA ALA A 321 13.70 1.90 -9.84
C ALA A 321 14.78 2.95 -10.14
N TYR A 322 16.05 2.56 -10.20
CA TYR A 322 17.15 3.43 -10.62
C TYR A 322 16.95 3.94 -12.06
N LEU A 323 16.64 3.05 -13.00
CA LEU A 323 16.47 3.42 -14.41
C LEU A 323 15.12 4.10 -14.71
N GLY A 324 14.11 3.94 -13.84
CA GLY A 324 12.74 4.34 -14.14
C GLY A 324 12.09 3.47 -15.22
N VAL A 325 12.51 2.22 -15.39
CA VAL A 325 11.96 1.28 -16.37
C VAL A 325 11.10 0.24 -15.64
N HIS A 326 9.81 0.24 -15.94
CA HIS A 326 8.83 -0.66 -15.32
C HIS A 326 7.77 -1.10 -16.34
N ASP A 327 6.92 -2.04 -15.90
CA ASP A 327 5.78 -2.50 -16.68
C ASP A 327 4.84 -1.35 -17.06
N ASN A 328 4.53 -1.28 -18.35
CA ASN A 328 3.59 -0.35 -18.95
C ASN A 328 2.33 -1.06 -19.48
N THR A 329 2.18 -2.36 -19.19
CA THR A 329 0.97 -3.11 -19.54
C THR A 329 -0.20 -2.68 -18.64
N VAL A 330 -1.23 -2.08 -19.25
CA VAL A 330 -2.51 -1.80 -18.59
C VAL A 330 -3.54 -2.78 -19.13
N ALA A 331 -4.06 -3.62 -18.24
CA ALA A 331 -5.10 -4.58 -18.54
C ALA A 331 -5.89 -4.86 -17.27
N PRO A 332 -7.21 -5.12 -17.36
CA PRO A 332 -8.01 -5.44 -16.19
C PRO A 332 -7.57 -6.78 -15.60
N TYR A 333 -7.77 -6.94 -14.29
CA TYR A 333 -7.59 -8.25 -13.66
C TYR A 333 -8.57 -9.25 -14.28
N THR A 334 -8.04 -10.35 -14.82
CA THR A 334 -8.86 -11.49 -15.19
C THR A 334 -9.43 -12.15 -13.93
N ARG A 335 -10.58 -12.80 -14.03
CA ARG A 335 -11.19 -13.53 -12.91
C ARG A 335 -10.18 -14.49 -12.25
N ASP A 336 -9.40 -15.20 -13.07
CA ASP A 336 -8.41 -16.21 -12.64
C ASP A 336 -7.13 -15.64 -12.03
N SER A 337 -6.95 -14.31 -12.07
CA SER A 337 -5.84 -13.65 -11.37
C SER A 337 -5.98 -13.73 -9.84
N ARG A 338 -7.21 -13.93 -9.32
CA ARG A 338 -7.46 -14.04 -7.88
C ARG A 338 -6.82 -15.29 -7.30
N ARG A 339 -5.93 -15.10 -6.32
CA ARG A 339 -5.21 -16.21 -5.67
C ARG A 339 -5.80 -16.66 -4.34
N SER A 340 -6.58 -15.80 -3.69
CA SER A 340 -7.23 -16.10 -2.41
C SER A 340 -8.51 -15.31 -2.20
N LEU A 341 -9.40 -15.87 -1.37
CA LEU A 341 -10.61 -15.22 -0.85
C LEU A 341 -10.64 -15.43 0.66
N GLY A 342 -10.95 -14.39 1.43
CA GLY A 342 -10.93 -14.48 2.89
C GLY A 342 -11.99 -13.63 3.56
N TYR A 343 -12.36 -14.05 4.76
CA TYR A 343 -13.29 -13.38 5.65
C TYR A 343 -12.62 -13.18 7.00
N GLU A 344 -12.69 -11.97 7.55
CA GLU A 344 -11.99 -11.61 8.78
C GLU A 344 -12.81 -10.69 9.68
N ARG A 345 -12.54 -10.77 10.98
CA ARG A 345 -13.15 -9.87 11.97
C ARG A 345 -12.19 -9.56 13.11
N THR A 346 -12.15 -8.28 13.50
CA THR A 346 -11.56 -7.84 14.77
C THR A 346 -12.67 -7.68 15.80
N PHE A 347 -12.43 -8.09 17.04
CA PHE A 347 -13.38 -8.04 18.15
C PHE A 347 -12.65 -7.73 19.46
N HIS A 348 -13.40 -7.42 20.53
CA HIS A 348 -12.81 -7.21 21.86
C HIS A 348 -12.08 -8.47 22.34
N PRO A 349 -10.98 -8.34 23.13
CA PRO A 349 -10.21 -9.49 23.61
C PRO A 349 -11.10 -10.60 24.19
N GLN A 350 -10.93 -11.81 23.67
CA GLN A 350 -11.69 -12.98 24.09
C GLN A 350 -10.76 -14.17 24.35
N SER A 351 -11.02 -14.88 25.45
CA SER A 351 -10.29 -16.09 25.85
C SER A 351 -11.18 -17.30 26.09
N ASP A 352 -12.49 -17.13 26.15
CA ASP A 352 -13.43 -18.25 26.25
C ASP A 352 -13.39 -19.09 24.96
N PRO A 353 -12.95 -20.37 25.03
CA PRO A 353 -12.90 -21.24 23.87
C PRO A 353 -14.26 -21.40 23.17
N LYS A 354 -15.36 -21.38 23.91
CA LYS A 354 -16.70 -21.52 23.33
C LYS A 354 -17.02 -20.33 22.44
N VAL A 355 -16.81 -19.11 22.93
CA VAL A 355 -17.05 -17.88 22.16
C VAL A 355 -16.11 -17.77 20.96
N LEU A 356 -14.85 -18.21 21.12
CA LEU A 356 -13.90 -18.24 20.00
C LEU A 356 -14.33 -19.23 18.91
N LEU A 357 -14.82 -20.41 19.28
CA LEU A 357 -15.36 -21.40 18.33
C LEU A 357 -16.62 -20.88 17.63
N GLU A 358 -17.56 -20.27 18.35
CA GLU A 358 -18.74 -19.64 17.76
C GLU A 358 -18.37 -18.50 16.78
N THR A 359 -17.30 -17.76 17.08
CA THR A 359 -16.78 -16.71 16.21
C THR A 359 -16.15 -17.28 14.94
N LEU A 360 -15.36 -18.36 15.08
CA LEU A 360 -14.81 -19.10 13.93
C LEU A 360 -15.92 -19.62 13.03
N ASP A 361 -17.05 -20.06 13.59
CA ASP A 361 -18.17 -20.59 12.83
C ASP A 361 -18.84 -19.52 11.99
N LYS A 362 -19.02 -18.32 12.54
CA LYS A 362 -19.53 -17.17 11.80
C LYS A 362 -18.57 -16.73 10.69
N ILE A 363 -17.26 -16.80 10.93
CA ILE A 363 -16.24 -16.47 9.92
C ILE A 363 -16.21 -17.53 8.79
N ALA A 364 -16.30 -18.81 9.13
CA ALA A 364 -16.35 -19.90 8.16
C ALA A 364 -17.62 -19.81 7.32
N GLU A 365 -18.75 -19.52 7.94
CA GLU A 365 -20.03 -19.24 7.27
C GLU A 365 -19.91 -18.05 6.29
N GLY A 366 -19.36 -16.92 6.76
CA GLY A 366 -19.15 -15.75 5.90
C GLY A 366 -18.22 -16.04 4.71
N LEU A 367 -17.15 -16.81 4.92
CA LEU A 367 -16.27 -17.24 3.83
C LEU A 367 -16.99 -18.16 2.84
N ALA A 368 -17.79 -19.12 3.32
CA ALA A 368 -18.55 -20.03 2.48
C ALA A 368 -19.56 -19.25 1.60
N GLN A 369 -20.29 -18.30 2.18
CA GLN A 369 -21.22 -17.43 1.47
C GLN A 369 -20.49 -16.55 0.42
N ASP A 370 -19.33 -15.99 0.76
CA ASP A 370 -18.51 -15.24 -0.19
C ASP A 370 -17.98 -16.12 -1.33
N CYS A 371 -17.56 -17.35 -1.02
CA CYS A 371 -17.15 -18.35 -2.00
C CYS A 371 -18.30 -18.69 -2.97
N GLU A 372 -19.48 -19.01 -2.44
CA GLU A 372 -20.68 -19.33 -3.23
C GLU A 372 -21.10 -18.15 -4.11
N LYS A 373 -21.34 -16.98 -3.51
CA LYS A 373 -21.77 -15.76 -4.22
C LYS A 373 -20.82 -15.37 -5.34
N ARG A 374 -19.53 -15.59 -5.15
CA ARG A 374 -18.50 -15.21 -6.14
C ARG A 374 -18.08 -16.36 -7.04
N GLY A 375 -18.54 -17.60 -6.82
CA GLY A 375 -18.22 -18.79 -7.61
C GLY A 375 -16.81 -19.34 -7.42
N TRP A 376 -16.28 -19.27 -6.21
CA TRP A 376 -14.93 -19.74 -5.90
C TRP A 376 -14.97 -20.99 -5.02
N THR A 377 -14.17 -21.98 -5.39
CA THR A 377 -13.74 -23.05 -4.50
C THR A 377 -12.25 -22.90 -4.24
N GLY A 378 -11.76 -23.37 -3.10
CA GLY A 378 -10.31 -23.42 -2.88
C GLY A 378 -9.86 -24.68 -2.16
N LYS A 379 -8.54 -24.89 -2.18
CA LYS A 379 -7.91 -26.12 -1.70
C LYS A 379 -7.15 -25.92 -0.40
N THR A 380 -6.61 -24.73 -0.18
CA THR A 380 -5.77 -24.43 0.99
C THR A 380 -6.48 -23.48 1.93
N LEU A 381 -6.82 -23.97 3.11
CA LEU A 381 -7.41 -23.16 4.16
C LEU A 381 -6.34 -22.62 5.07
N THR A 382 -6.38 -21.31 5.33
CA THR A 382 -5.51 -20.68 6.30
C THR A 382 -6.31 -19.99 7.38
N LEU A 383 -6.07 -20.40 8.62
CA LEU A 383 -6.52 -19.69 9.81
C LEU A 383 -5.44 -18.70 10.20
N LYS A 384 -5.81 -17.43 10.33
CA LYS A 384 -4.97 -16.39 10.90
C LYS A 384 -5.65 -15.85 12.15
N TYR A 385 -4.88 -15.70 13.22
CA TYR A 385 -5.36 -15.14 14.47
C TYR A 385 -4.37 -14.11 15.03
N LYS A 386 -4.88 -13.14 15.79
CA LYS A 386 -4.06 -12.13 16.45
C LYS A 386 -4.35 -12.15 17.95
N LEU A 387 -3.30 -12.09 18.75
CA LEU A 387 -3.43 -11.91 20.20
C LEU A 387 -3.76 -10.46 20.53
N ASP A 388 -4.27 -10.22 21.73
CA ASP A 388 -4.48 -8.87 22.29
C ASP A 388 -3.17 -8.06 22.41
N THR A 389 -2.03 -8.74 22.43
CA THR A 389 -0.68 -8.18 22.25
C THR A 389 -0.37 -7.77 20.80
N TYR A 390 -1.33 -7.82 19.89
CA TYR A 390 -1.18 -7.54 18.46
C TYR A 390 -0.19 -8.46 17.70
N GLN A 391 0.29 -9.53 18.34
CA GLN A 391 1.09 -10.56 17.68
C GLN A 391 0.17 -11.39 16.77
N SER A 392 0.58 -11.59 15.52
CA SER A 392 -0.21 -12.30 14.51
C SER A 392 0.40 -13.66 14.21
N PHE A 393 -0.47 -14.66 14.07
CA PHE A 393 -0.11 -16.04 13.78
C PHE A 393 -0.97 -16.57 12.64
N SER A 394 -0.45 -17.49 11.86
CA SER A 394 -1.20 -18.20 10.83
C SER A 394 -0.88 -19.69 10.82
N ARG A 395 -1.86 -20.49 10.40
CA ARG A 395 -1.76 -21.93 10.19
C ARG A 395 -2.52 -22.27 8.92
N ALA A 396 -1.85 -22.96 8.00
CA ALA A 396 -2.43 -23.36 6.72
C ALA A 396 -2.54 -24.88 6.64
N LYS A 397 -3.59 -25.37 5.97
CA LYS A 397 -3.78 -26.79 5.64
C LYS A 397 -4.42 -26.92 4.27
N SER A 398 -3.77 -27.65 3.37
CA SER A 398 -4.34 -28.03 2.08
C SER A 398 -5.18 -29.29 2.22
N LEU A 399 -6.38 -29.28 1.63
CA LEU A 399 -7.32 -30.39 1.65
C LEU A 399 -7.16 -31.26 0.38
N PRO A 400 -7.56 -32.54 0.42
CA PRO A 400 -7.52 -33.42 -0.75
C PRO A 400 -8.57 -33.05 -1.81
N LYS A 401 -9.64 -32.35 -1.40
CA LYS A 401 -10.72 -31.87 -2.27
C LYS A 401 -10.80 -30.35 -2.29
N TRP A 402 -11.38 -29.83 -3.35
CA TRP A 402 -11.83 -28.44 -3.44
C TRP A 402 -13.01 -28.24 -2.51
N THR A 403 -13.01 -27.15 -1.76
CA THR A 403 -14.03 -26.85 -0.77
C THR A 403 -14.58 -25.44 -0.90
N MET A 404 -15.86 -25.29 -0.54
CA MET A 404 -16.56 -24.02 -0.35
C MET A 404 -17.56 -24.04 0.81
N THR A 405 -17.78 -25.18 1.46
CA THR A 405 -18.78 -25.31 2.53
C THR A 405 -18.15 -25.07 3.89
N LYS A 406 -18.97 -24.61 4.84
CA LYS A 406 -18.56 -24.46 6.23
C LYS A 406 -18.00 -25.76 6.80
N GLU A 407 -18.69 -26.88 6.60
CA GLU A 407 -18.37 -28.20 7.19
C GLU A 407 -16.97 -28.68 6.84
N ASP A 408 -16.49 -28.35 5.65
CA ASP A 408 -15.15 -28.67 5.18
C ASP A 408 -14.09 -27.70 5.71
N ILE A 409 -14.48 -26.49 6.14
CA ILE A 409 -13.61 -25.46 6.74
C ILE A 409 -13.36 -25.75 8.23
N LEU A 410 -14.37 -26.26 8.94
CA LEU A 410 -14.32 -26.51 10.40
C LEU A 410 -13.21 -27.47 10.89
N PRO A 411 -12.75 -28.51 10.17
CA PRO A 411 -11.71 -29.41 10.64
C PRO A 411 -10.35 -28.75 10.89
N VAL A 412 -10.14 -27.50 10.44
CA VAL A 412 -8.95 -26.68 10.72
C VAL A 412 -9.01 -26.03 12.12
N ARG A 413 -10.12 -26.17 12.86
CA ARG A 413 -10.33 -25.64 14.23
C ARG A 413 -9.29 -26.08 15.27
N ARG A 414 -8.68 -27.27 15.11
CA ARG A 414 -7.82 -27.89 16.16
C ARG A 414 -6.49 -27.16 16.41
N CYS A 415 -6.18 -26.09 15.68
CA CYS A 415 -4.94 -25.33 15.84
C CYS A 415 -5.03 -24.13 16.79
N VAL A 416 -6.21 -23.82 17.36
CA VAL A 416 -6.38 -22.71 18.30
C VAL A 416 -6.11 -23.19 19.74
N GLN A 417 -4.96 -22.84 20.29
CA GLN A 417 -4.62 -23.09 21.70
C GLN A 417 -5.12 -21.96 22.61
N LYS A 418 -5.24 -22.25 23.92
CA LYS A 418 -5.74 -21.38 25.00
C LYS A 418 -4.94 -20.06 25.11
N CYS A 419 -5.30 -19.04 24.33
CA CYS A 419 -4.74 -17.68 24.41
C CYS A 419 -5.84 -16.63 24.16
N GLN A 420 -5.64 -15.38 24.61
CA GLN A 420 -6.57 -14.29 24.28
C GLN A 420 -6.41 -13.88 22.81
N ILE A 421 -7.50 -13.89 22.04
CA ILE A 421 -7.53 -13.57 20.61
C ILE A 421 -8.40 -12.33 20.38
N VAL A 422 -7.95 -11.43 19.50
CA VAL A 422 -8.66 -10.18 19.10
C VAL A 422 -9.00 -10.12 17.62
N TYR A 423 -8.51 -11.08 16.82
CA TYR A 423 -8.79 -11.13 15.39
C TYR A 423 -8.71 -12.56 14.91
N LEU A 424 -9.63 -12.91 14.01
CA LEU A 424 -9.68 -14.18 13.32
C LEU A 424 -9.96 -13.93 11.84
N MET A 425 -9.29 -14.71 10.99
CA MET A 425 -9.49 -14.71 9.56
C MET A 425 -9.39 -16.15 9.05
N PHE A 426 -10.32 -16.53 8.19
CA PHE A 426 -10.12 -17.65 7.28
C PHE A 426 -9.90 -17.12 5.88
N TYR A 427 -8.95 -17.71 5.16
CA TYR A 427 -8.90 -17.54 3.72
C TYR A 427 -8.64 -18.86 3.03
N SER A 428 -9.23 -19.00 1.85
CA SER A 428 -9.03 -20.09 0.92
C SER A 428 -8.08 -19.61 -0.17
N SER A 429 -6.99 -20.33 -0.42
CA SER A 429 -6.03 -20.09 -1.50
C SER A 429 -5.90 -21.32 -2.40
N THR A 430 -5.26 -21.12 -3.56
CA THR A 430 -5.33 -22.07 -4.69
C THR A 430 -6.81 -22.21 -5.07
N LEU A 431 -7.33 -21.21 -5.78
CA LEU A 431 -8.74 -21.12 -6.16
C LEU A 431 -8.99 -21.81 -7.51
N LYS A 432 -10.17 -22.40 -7.66
CA LYS A 432 -10.68 -22.92 -8.93
C LYS A 432 -12.09 -22.39 -9.12
N ASN A 433 -12.33 -21.86 -10.30
CA ASN A 433 -13.65 -21.44 -10.71
C ASN A 433 -14.55 -22.67 -10.86
N PHE A 434 -15.78 -22.57 -10.36
CA PHE A 434 -16.79 -23.61 -10.51
C PHE A 434 -17.90 -23.22 -11.49
N PHE A 435 -17.96 -21.95 -11.91
CA PHE A 435 -18.78 -21.49 -13.03
C PHE A 435 -18.08 -21.74 -14.36
#